data_AF-A0A0C3S8X6-F1
#
_entry.id   AF-A0A0C3S8X6-F1
#
_cell.length_a   1.000
_cell.length_b   1.000
_cell.length_c   1.000
_cell.angle_alpha   90.00
_cell.angle_beta   90.00
_cell.angle_gamma   90.00
#
_symmetry.space_group_name_H-M   'P 1'
#
loop_
_entity.id
_entity.type
_entity.pdbx_description
1 polymer ?
#
loop_
_entity_poly.entity_id
_entity_poly.type
_entity_poly.pdbx_seq_one_letter_code
_entity_poly.pdbx_strand_id
1 'polypeptide(L)'
;MPLEKPYVPLRLFDYQQPAELVTVMRDALLAHKRYYDAGVLHGKICPQAIMRVPDESAVVGVRGILLDLDGSLGSRSAGTPDPKAAPGV
;
A
#
# COMPACT_ATOMS: atom_id res chain seq x y z
N MET A 1 10.24 -23.97 -19.66
CA MET A 1 10.09 -22.52 -19.42
C MET A 1 11.01 -22.18 -18.26
N PRO A 2 12.00 -21.28 -18.40
CA PRO A 2 12.80 -20.91 -17.25
C PRO A 2 11.88 -20.26 -16.22
N LEU A 3 11.89 -20.77 -14.98
CA LEU A 3 11.31 -20.07 -13.84
C LEU A 3 12.10 -18.78 -13.72
N GLU A 4 11.48 -17.66 -14.09
CA GLU A 4 11.98 -16.32 -13.78
C GLU A 4 12.40 -16.32 -12.30
N LYS A 5 13.59 -15.78 -12.02
CA LYS A 5 14.16 -15.79 -10.66
C LYS A 5 13.05 -15.43 -9.65
N PRO A 6 12.91 -16.17 -8.55
CA PRO A 6 11.92 -15.82 -7.55
C PRO A 6 12.15 -14.38 -7.10
N TYR A 7 11.18 -13.50 -7.36
CA TYR A 7 11.24 -12.12 -6.90
C TYR A 7 11.16 -12.15 -5.38
N VAL A 8 12.31 -11.96 -4.73
CA VAL A 8 12.39 -11.84 -3.27
C VAL A 8 12.00 -10.41 -2.92
N PRO A 9 10.87 -10.18 -2.23
CA PRO A 9 10.50 -8.83 -1.82
C PRO A 9 11.56 -8.26 -0.88
N LEU A 10 11.94 -7.00 -1.10
CA LEU A 10 12.93 -6.31 -0.29
C LEU A 10 12.23 -5.55 0.84
N ARG A 11 12.88 -5.48 2.01
CA ARG A 11 12.38 -4.73 3.18
C ARG A 11 12.36 -3.23 2.87
N LEU A 12 11.47 -2.47 3.48
CA LEU A 12 11.37 -1.02 3.27
C LEU A 12 12.69 -0.26 3.49
N PHE A 13 13.48 -0.66 4.48
CA PHE A 13 14.64 0.12 4.96
C PHE A 13 15.95 -0.11 4.20
N ASP A 14 16.08 -1.17 3.42
CA ASP A 14 17.35 -1.53 2.77
C ASP A 14 17.51 -0.88 1.37
N TYR A 15 17.13 0.39 1.24
CA TYR A 15 17.16 1.12 -0.04
C TYR A 15 18.53 1.70 -0.36
N GLN A 16 18.89 1.68 -1.65
CA GLN A 16 20.19 2.17 -2.10
C GLN A 16 20.15 3.67 -2.44
N GLN A 17 18.99 4.14 -2.90
CA GLN A 17 18.75 5.55 -3.21
C GLN A 17 17.48 6.07 -2.53
N PRO A 18 17.46 7.31 -1.99
CA PRO A 18 16.28 7.89 -1.36
C PRO A 18 15.02 7.89 -2.24
N ALA A 19 15.21 7.96 -3.56
CA ALA A 19 14.11 7.93 -4.53
C ALA A 19 13.32 6.60 -4.50
N GLU A 20 13.95 5.48 -4.15
CA GLU A 20 13.25 4.20 -3.97
C GLU A 20 12.26 4.30 -2.80
N LEU A 21 12.71 4.84 -1.66
CA LEU A 21 11.87 4.99 -0.48
C LEU A 21 10.66 5.88 -0.77
N VAL A 22 10.89 7.03 -1.40
CA VAL A 22 9.80 7.96 -1.77
C VAL A 22 8.79 7.29 -2.70
N THR A 23 9.28 6.57 -3.71
CA THR A 23 8.44 5.84 -4.67
C THR A 23 7.59 4.78 -3.97
N VAL A 24 8.21 3.99 -3.09
CA VAL A 24 7.55 2.89 -2.39
C VAL A 24 6.50 3.41 -1.41
N MET A 25 6.81 4.48 -0.68
CA MET A 25 5.86 5.13 0.23
C MET A 25 4.68 5.74 -0.53
N ARG A 26 4.93 6.38 -1.68
CA ARG A 26 3.87 6.90 -2.56
C ARG A 26 2.95 5.76 -3.02
N ASP A 27 3.51 4.66 -3.50
CA ASP A 27 2.73 3.53 -4.01
C ASP A 27 1.88 2.89 -2.89
N ALA A 28 2.43 2.78 -1.68
CA ALA A 28 1.69 2.31 -0.50
C ALA A 28 0.52 3.24 -0.13
N LEU A 29 0.72 4.56 -0.18
CA LEU A 29 -0.35 5.55 0.06
C LEU A 29 -1.44 5.48 -1.02
N LEU A 30 -1.06 5.30 -2.28
CA LEU A 30 -2.01 5.13 -3.38
C LEU A 30 -2.81 3.83 -3.23
N ALA A 31 -2.17 2.73 -2.82
CA ALA A 31 -2.85 1.49 -2.51
C ALA A 31 -3.83 1.66 -1.34
N HIS A 32 -3.40 2.31 -0.26
CA HIS A 32 -4.26 2.62 0.87
C HIS A 32 -5.47 3.49 0.48
N LYS A 33 -5.25 4.53 -0.34
CA LYS A 33 -6.33 5.37 -0.85
C LYS A 33 -7.35 4.55 -1.64
N ARG A 34 -6.89 3.63 -2.50
CA ARG A 34 -7.79 2.75 -3.26
C ARG A 34 -8.61 1.84 -2.36
N TYR A 35 -8.01 1.29 -1.30
CA TYR A 35 -8.77 0.54 -0.29
C TYR A 35 -9.83 1.42 0.36
N TYR A 36 -9.45 2.62 0.80
CA TYR A 36 -10.35 3.56 1.44
C TYR A 36 -11.52 3.96 0.53
N ASP A 37 -11.23 4.28 -0.74
CA ASP A 37 -12.23 4.63 -1.75
C ASP A 37 -13.16 3.43 -2.05
N ALA A 38 -12.71 2.20 -1.82
CA ALA A 38 -13.52 0.97 -1.87
C ALA A 38 -14.25 0.65 -0.55
N GLY A 39 -14.22 1.55 0.43
CA GLY A 39 -14.85 1.38 1.74
C GLY A 39 -14.06 0.51 2.71
N VAL A 40 -12.83 0.12 2.38
CA VAL A 40 -11.97 -0.73 3.22
C VAL A 40 -10.90 0.12 3.89
N LEU A 41 -10.90 0.14 5.23
CA LEU A 41 -9.77 0.68 5.97
C LEU A 41 -8.74 -0.44 6.20
N HIS A 42 -7.52 -0.26 5.72
CA HIS A 42 -6.44 -1.24 5.90
C HIS A 42 -6.12 -1.48 7.39
N GLY A 43 -6.24 -0.45 8.22
CA GLY A 43 -6.18 -0.59 9.69
C GLY A 43 -4.76 -0.67 10.27
N LYS A 44 -3.75 -1.07 9.48
CA LYS A 44 -2.38 -1.23 9.97
C LYS A 44 -1.32 -0.81 8.95
N ILE A 45 -1.02 0.50 8.93
CA ILE A 45 0.10 1.04 8.16
C ILE A 45 1.35 1.09 9.04
N CYS A 46 2.26 0.15 8.82
CA CYS A 46 3.56 0.09 9.46
C CYS A 46 4.65 -0.38 8.47
N PRO A 47 5.95 -0.20 8.77
CA PRO A 47 7.03 -0.57 7.84
C PRO A 47 7.01 -2.04 7.41
N GLN A 48 6.51 -2.95 8.25
CA GLN A 48 6.38 -4.38 7.94
C GLN A 48 5.26 -4.68 6.94
N ALA A 49 4.25 -3.79 6.85
CA ALA A 49 3.16 -3.90 5.89
C ALA A 49 3.54 -3.34 4.51
N ILE A 50 4.72 -2.72 4.35
CA ILE A 50 5.15 -2.13 3.08
C ILE A 50 6.38 -2.88 2.58
N MET A 51 6.31 -3.41 1.36
CA MET A 51 7.46 -4.06 0.71
C MET A 51 7.87 -3.34 -0.56
N ARG A 52 9.13 -3.50 -0.92
CA ARG A 52 9.66 -3.11 -2.23
C ARG A 52 9.72 -4.35 -3.12
N VAL A 53 9.18 -4.24 -4.32
CA VAL A 53 9.26 -5.30 -5.33
C VAL A 53 10.06 -4.76 -6.50
N PRO A 54 11.11 -5.47 -6.95
CA PRO A 54 11.84 -5.08 -8.15
C PRO A 54 10.87 -4.99 -9.35
N ASP A 55 10.97 -3.90 -10.12
CA ASP A 55 10.11 -3.62 -11.26
C ASP A 55 10.95 -2.90 -12.32
N GLU A 56 11.29 -3.63 -13.39
CA GLU A 56 12.12 -3.11 -14.49
C GLU A 56 11.44 -1.99 -15.27
N SER A 57 10.11 -1.87 -15.17
CA SER A 57 9.34 -0.80 -15.80
C SER A 57 9.31 0.48 -14.95
N ALA A 58 9.70 0.41 -13.68
CA ALA A 58 9.71 1.55 -12.78
C ALA A 58 10.98 2.40 -12.97
N VAL A 59 10.84 3.73 -12.90
CA VAL A 59 11.94 4.69 -13.06
C VAL A 59 13.11 4.43 -12.10
N VAL A 60 12.82 3.95 -10.89
CA VAL A 60 13.80 3.64 -9.84
C VAL A 60 14.06 2.13 -9.67
N GLY A 61 13.58 1.30 -10.61
CA GLY A 61 13.78 -0.16 -10.62
C GLY A 61 12.98 -0.93 -9.55
N VAL A 62 12.12 -0.24 -8.79
CA VAL A 62 11.27 -0.85 -7.75
C VAL A 62 9.90 -0.20 -7.73
N ARG A 63 8.91 -0.96 -7.27
CA ARG A 63 7.57 -0.48 -6.90
C ARG A 63 7.26 -0.82 -5.45
N GLY A 64 6.42 -0.01 -4.81
CA GLY A 64 5.90 -0.30 -3.48
C GLY A 64 4.65 -1.17 -3.51
N ILE A 65 4.53 -2.10 -2.57
CA ILE A 65 3.28 -2.82 -2.32
C ILE A 65 2.88 -2.68 -0.85
N LEU A 66 1.58 -2.53 -0.61
CA LEU A 66 0.97 -2.56 0.71
C LEU A 66 0.40 -3.97 0.94
N LEU A 67 0.98 -4.70 1.88
CA LEU A 67 0.53 -6.01 2.33
C LEU A 67 -0.64 -5.87 3.29
N ASP A 68 -1.66 -6.69 3.12
CA ASP A 68 -2.67 -6.92 4.13
C ASP A 68 -2.17 -8.03 5.08
N LEU A 69 -1.72 -7.63 6.27
CA LEU A 69 -1.19 -8.54 7.29
C LEU A 69 -2.22 -8.84 8.38
N ASP A 70 -3.48 -8.41 8.18
CA ASP A 70 -4.50 -8.46 9.20
C ASP A 70 -5.33 -9.74 8.99
N GLY A 71 -5.09 -10.74 9.84
CA GLY A 71 -5.90 -11.95 9.88
C GLY A 71 -7.31 -11.65 10.36
N SER A 72 -8.26 -11.60 9.42
CA SER A 72 -9.73 -11.77 9.56
C SER A 72 -10.48 -11.10 10.72
N LEU A 73 -9.89 -10.18 11.49
CA LEU A 73 -10.58 -9.46 12.55
C LEU A 73 -11.27 -8.22 11.98
N GLY A 74 -12.25 -8.48 11.12
CA GLY A 74 -13.27 -7.53 10.67
C GLY A 74 -12.70 -6.34 9.91
N SER A 75 -12.75 -6.40 8.58
CA SER A 75 -12.67 -5.22 7.73
C SER A 75 -13.57 -4.13 8.32
N ARG A 76 -12.98 -3.13 8.97
CA ARG A 76 -13.73 -1.99 9.46
C ARG A 76 -14.08 -1.18 8.23
N SER A 77 -15.30 -1.34 7.76
CA SER A 77 -15.80 -0.50 6.68
C SER A 77 -15.62 0.94 7.13
N ALA A 78 -14.84 1.72 6.39
CA ALA A 78 -14.77 3.16 6.63
C ALA A 78 -16.18 3.67 6.37
N GLY A 79 -16.91 4.00 7.44
CA GLY A 79 -18.31 4.41 7.34
C GLY A 79 -18.43 5.48 6.26
N THR A 80 -19.28 5.23 5.28
CA THR A 80 -19.68 6.22 4.28
C THR A 80 -20.03 7.51 5.01
N PRO A 81 -19.49 8.68 4.63
CA PRO A 81 -19.95 9.94 5.19
C PRO A 81 -21.45 10.08 4.92
N ASP A 82 -22.21 10.23 6.00
CA ASP A 82 -23.66 10.31 5.97
C ASP A 82 -24.08 11.55 5.14
N PRO A 83 -24.77 11.42 4.00
CA PRO A 83 -25.10 12.54 3.12
C PRO A 83 -26.16 13.50 3.70
N LYS A 84 -26.52 13.37 4.99
CA LYS A 84 -27.56 14.16 5.66
C LYS A 84 -27.08 15.12 6.75
N ALA A 85 -25.77 15.32 6.93
CA ALA A 85 -25.26 16.37 7.81
C ALA A 85 -25.11 17.72 7.09
N ALA A 86 -26.21 18.25 6.54
CA ALA A 86 -26.33 19.68 6.25
C ALA A 86 -27.10 20.30 7.43
N PRO A 87 -26.52 21.24 8.20
CA PRO A 87 -27.27 21.95 9.22
C PRO A 87 -28.34 22.81 8.52
N GLY A 88 -29.59 22.63 8.97
CA GLY A 88 -30.75 23.34 8.46
C GLY A 88 -30.65 24.86 8.63
N VAL A 89 -31.33 25.53 7.70
CA VAL A 89 -31.77 26.93 7.75
C VAL A 89 -32.62 27.18 9.00
#